data_AF-A0A8T4KQK6-F1
#
_entry.id   AF-A0A8T4KQK6-F1
#
_cell.length_a   1.000
_cell.length_b   1.000
_cell.length_c   1.000
_cell.angle_alpha   90.00
_cell.angle_beta   90.00
_cell.angle_gamma   90.00
#
_symmetry.space_group_name_H-M   'P 1'
#
loop_
_entity.id
_entity.type
_entity.pdbx_description
1 polymer ?
#
loop_
_entity_poly.entity_id
_entity_poly.type
_entity_poly.pdbx_seq_one_letter_code
_entity_poly.pdbx_strand_id
1 'polypeptide(L)'
;TQITGYESGRYRIYGETLDIGVGNLLDVFGRALGIGFPAGPALDKMYFESQNYIALPYTVKGMDLTFSGLLTAAENKAKSRQYVNADLAYSLLHTAFAMVTEVAERALAHTEKNEILLTGGVAASRALQQMMQEMCDARNAKMFVPPASVAVDNAAMIGWLGLIEHKAGIKQKLEDTKILPMQRTDQVEVKWA
;
A
#
# COMPACT_ATOMS: atom_id res chain seq x y z
N THR A 1 -2.82 2.23 4.38
CA THR A 1 -2.10 1.05 3.86
C THR A 1 -2.42 -0.11 4.76
N GLN A 2 -2.85 -1.23 4.20
CA GLN A 2 -3.21 -2.42 4.96
C GLN A 2 -2.62 -3.65 4.25
N ILE A 3 -2.24 -4.65 5.04
CA ILE A 3 -1.86 -5.98 4.60
C ILE A 3 -2.99 -6.90 5.05
N THR A 4 -3.74 -7.43 4.09
CA THR A 4 -4.92 -8.24 4.37
C THR A 4 -4.78 -9.62 3.76
N GLY A 5 -5.46 -10.59 4.35
CA GLY A 5 -5.53 -11.94 3.80
C GLY A 5 -6.80 -12.65 4.26
N TYR A 6 -7.29 -13.55 3.41
CA TYR A 6 -8.45 -14.37 3.73
C TYR A 6 -8.10 -15.48 4.71
N GLU A 7 -8.83 -15.55 5.82
CA GLU A 7 -8.71 -16.57 6.85
C GLU A 7 -10.05 -16.77 7.59
N SER A 8 -10.46 -18.03 7.76
CA SER A 8 -11.63 -18.41 8.56
C SER A 8 -12.93 -17.68 8.17
N GLY A 9 -13.24 -17.58 6.87
CA GLY A 9 -14.47 -16.97 6.38
C GLY A 9 -14.46 -15.45 6.30
N ARG A 10 -13.35 -14.77 6.59
CA ARG A 10 -13.24 -13.31 6.61
C ARG A 10 -11.91 -12.84 6.04
N TYR A 11 -11.86 -11.61 5.53
CA TYR A 11 -10.58 -10.94 5.30
C TYR A 11 -10.09 -10.33 6.61
N ARG A 12 -8.92 -10.76 7.06
CA ARG A 12 -8.27 -10.24 8.27
C ARG A 12 -7.22 -9.20 7.89
N ILE A 13 -7.00 -8.26 8.78
CA ILE A 13 -5.94 -7.26 8.69
C ILE A 13 -4.76 -7.81 9.51
N TYR A 14 -3.67 -8.14 8.84
CA TYR A 14 -2.45 -8.64 9.50
C TYR A 14 -1.52 -7.51 9.91
N GLY A 15 -1.61 -6.37 9.24
CA GLY A 15 -0.86 -5.17 9.55
C GLY A 15 -1.47 -3.96 8.87
N GLU A 16 -1.44 -2.81 9.53
CA GLU A 16 -1.95 -1.58 8.94
C GLU A 16 -1.16 -0.33 9.36
N THR A 17 -1.42 0.77 8.66
CA THR A 17 -0.89 2.07 9.08
C THR A 17 -1.62 2.56 10.33
N LEU A 18 -0.86 3.02 11.32
CA LEU A 18 -1.37 3.64 12.54
C LEU A 18 -1.63 5.15 12.34
N ASP A 19 -1.25 5.70 11.19
CA ASP A 19 -1.39 7.13 10.89
C ASP A 19 -1.93 7.41 9.47
N ILE A 20 -1.07 7.57 8.48
CA ILE A 20 -1.42 7.96 7.12
C ILE A 20 -1.17 6.82 6.14
N GLY A 21 -1.90 6.79 5.03
CA GLY A 21 -1.59 5.87 3.94
C GLY A 21 -0.30 6.25 3.21
N VAL A 22 0.36 5.24 2.61
CA VAL A 22 1.58 5.45 1.82
C VAL A 22 1.33 6.36 0.61
N GLY A 23 0.13 6.32 -0.01
CA GLY A 23 -0.24 7.28 -1.05
C GLY A 23 -0.22 8.73 -0.55
N ASN A 24 -0.82 8.98 0.61
CA ASN A 24 -0.81 10.31 1.24
C ASN A 24 0.60 10.76 1.63
N LEU A 25 1.45 9.85 2.12
CA LEU A 25 2.88 10.13 2.35
C LEU A 25 3.54 10.67 1.07
N LEU A 26 3.34 10.00 -0.06
CA LEU A 26 3.91 10.41 -1.34
C LEU A 26 3.36 11.76 -1.82
N ASP A 27 2.06 11.99 -1.70
CA ASP A 27 1.44 13.25 -2.14
C ASP A 27 1.84 14.46 -1.28
N VAL A 28 1.96 14.28 0.04
CA VAL A 28 2.42 15.36 0.92
C VAL A 28 3.89 15.65 0.69
N PHE A 29 4.73 14.61 0.58
CA PHE A 29 6.15 14.81 0.30
C PHE A 29 6.40 15.41 -1.08
N GLY A 30 5.70 14.94 -2.12
CA GLY A 30 5.79 15.51 -3.46
C GLY A 30 5.50 17.00 -3.48
N ARG A 31 4.49 17.44 -2.73
CA ARG A 31 4.18 18.87 -2.54
C ARG A 31 5.33 19.64 -1.90
N ALA A 32 6.04 19.05 -0.94
CA ALA A 32 7.22 19.66 -0.32
C ALA A 32 8.39 19.82 -1.32
N LEU A 33 8.44 19.00 -2.37
CA LEU A 33 9.37 19.13 -3.50
C LEU A 33 8.85 20.02 -4.65
N GLY A 34 7.63 20.58 -4.53
CA GLY A 34 6.99 21.36 -5.59
C GLY A 34 6.37 20.52 -6.71
N ILE A 35 6.13 19.23 -6.48
CA ILE A 35 5.50 18.30 -7.42
C ILE A 35 3.98 18.37 -7.27
N GLY A 36 3.26 18.42 -8.40
CA GLY A 36 1.79 18.44 -8.42
C GLY A 36 1.15 17.10 -8.05
N PHE A 37 -0.16 17.11 -7.81
CA PHE A 37 -0.94 15.89 -7.56
C PHE A 37 -1.37 15.22 -8.89
N PRO A 38 -1.31 13.88 -9.01
CA PRO A 38 -0.76 12.92 -8.06
C PRO A 38 0.78 12.88 -8.09
N ALA A 39 1.42 12.85 -6.92
CA ALA A 39 2.89 12.94 -6.86
C ALA A 39 3.59 11.58 -7.06
N GLY A 40 2.89 10.47 -6.77
CA GLY A 40 3.43 9.11 -6.81
C GLY A 40 4.22 8.79 -8.09
N PRO A 41 3.67 8.98 -9.31
CA PRO A 41 4.38 8.67 -10.56
C PRO A 41 5.67 9.47 -10.77
N ALA A 42 5.69 10.75 -10.37
CA ALA A 42 6.87 11.60 -10.50
C ALA A 42 7.96 11.17 -9.51
N LEU A 43 7.59 10.87 -8.27
CA LEU A 43 8.53 10.36 -7.27
C LEU A 43 9.07 8.96 -7.65
N ASP A 44 8.24 8.08 -8.20
CA ASP A 44 8.66 6.77 -8.71
C ASP A 44 9.68 6.90 -9.85
N LYS A 45 9.52 7.92 -10.72
CA LYS A 45 10.53 8.21 -11.74
C LYS A 45 11.85 8.67 -11.11
N MET A 46 11.78 9.62 -10.18
CA MET A 46 12.96 10.17 -9.48
C MET A 46 13.72 9.12 -8.66
N TYR A 47 13.02 8.09 -8.16
CA TYR A 47 13.65 6.95 -7.47
C TYR A 47 14.74 6.29 -8.32
N PHE A 48 14.54 6.17 -9.64
CA PHE A 48 15.53 5.55 -10.54
C PHE A 48 16.61 6.53 -11.03
N GLU A 49 16.54 7.81 -10.65
CA GLU A 49 17.52 8.83 -11.01
C GLU A 49 18.65 8.92 -9.99
N SER A 50 18.54 8.26 -8.84
CA SER A 50 19.56 8.24 -7.78
C SER A 50 19.70 6.87 -7.12
N GLN A 51 20.86 6.65 -6.50
CA GLN A 51 21.12 5.55 -5.57
C GLN A 51 21.73 6.05 -4.26
N ASN A 52 21.82 7.37 -4.08
CA ASN A 52 22.40 7.97 -2.88
C ASN A 52 21.37 7.94 -1.74
N TYR A 53 21.59 7.06 -0.78
CA TYR A 53 20.68 6.89 0.36
C TYR A 53 20.96 7.91 1.47
N ILE A 54 19.94 8.68 1.83
CA ILE A 54 19.90 9.59 2.96
C ILE A 54 19.11 8.91 4.07
N ALA A 55 19.74 8.73 5.24
CA ALA A 55 19.10 8.10 6.38
C ALA A 55 17.81 8.82 6.78
N LEU A 56 16.73 8.03 6.86
CA LEU A 56 15.39 8.45 7.30
C LEU A 56 14.86 7.47 8.36
N PRO A 57 13.92 7.89 9.23
CA PRO A 57 13.35 7.03 10.25
C PRO A 57 12.63 5.81 9.66
N TYR A 58 12.99 4.63 10.14
CA TYR A 58 12.35 3.37 9.79
C TYR A 58 11.45 2.93 10.96
N THR A 59 10.13 2.91 10.77
CA THR A 59 9.18 2.73 11.89
C THR A 59 8.14 1.64 11.61
N VAL A 60 8.51 0.40 11.90
CA VAL A 60 7.62 -0.77 11.91
C VAL A 60 7.41 -1.22 13.36
N LYS A 61 6.15 -1.35 13.80
CA LYS A 61 5.78 -1.78 15.16
C LYS A 61 5.05 -3.11 15.10
N GLY A 62 5.76 -4.21 15.29
CA GLY A 62 5.18 -5.53 15.07
C GLY A 62 4.75 -5.67 13.61
N MET A 63 3.47 -5.76 13.33
CA MET A 63 2.95 -5.80 11.95
C MET A 63 2.49 -4.45 11.43
N ASP A 64 2.56 -3.39 12.24
CA ASP A 64 1.97 -2.10 11.89
C ASP A 64 3.01 -1.09 11.39
N LEU A 65 2.53 -0.16 10.58
CA LEU A 65 3.31 0.86 9.90
C LEU A 65 3.04 2.24 10.52
N THR A 66 4.05 3.11 10.53
CA THR A 66 3.89 4.53 10.91
C THR A 66 4.72 5.38 9.97
N PHE A 67 4.08 6.25 9.18
CA PHE A 67 4.75 7.03 8.14
C PHE A 67 4.95 8.51 8.49
N SER A 68 4.30 9.03 9.54
CA SER A 68 4.38 10.45 9.90
C SER A 68 5.80 10.88 10.27
N GLY A 69 6.52 10.06 11.04
CA GLY A 69 7.92 10.35 11.41
C GLY A 69 8.85 10.37 10.19
N LEU A 70 8.64 9.43 9.26
CA LEU A 70 9.34 9.37 7.98
C LEU A 70 9.05 10.63 7.14
N LEU A 71 7.78 11.02 7.02
CA LEU A 71 7.32 12.21 6.29
C LEU A 71 7.99 13.47 6.83
N THR A 72 7.84 13.74 8.13
CA THR A 72 8.37 14.97 8.75
C THR A 72 9.89 15.06 8.61
N ALA A 73 10.62 13.95 8.76
CA ALA A 73 12.06 13.92 8.57
C ALA A 73 12.45 14.26 7.12
N ALA A 74 11.75 13.68 6.14
CA ALA A 74 12.00 13.94 4.73
C ALA A 74 11.65 15.39 4.33
N GLU A 75 10.53 15.93 4.80
CA GLU A 75 10.14 17.33 4.56
C GLU A 75 11.14 18.32 5.16
N ASN A 76 11.65 18.06 6.36
CA ASN A 76 12.65 18.93 6.99
C ASN A 76 13.95 18.95 6.19
N LYS A 77 14.37 17.79 5.65
CA LYS A 77 15.53 17.70 4.75
C LYS A 77 15.28 18.42 3.43
N ALA A 78 14.09 18.29 2.83
CA ALA A 78 13.71 19.03 1.63
C ALA A 78 13.76 20.55 1.84
N LYS A 79 13.21 21.04 2.97
CA LYS A 79 13.21 22.46 3.35
C LYS A 79 14.61 23.03 3.56
N SER A 80 15.56 22.21 4.02
CA SER A 80 16.95 22.64 4.20
C SER A 80 17.65 23.01 2.89
N ARG A 81 17.17 22.51 1.74
CA ARG A 81 17.76 22.68 0.40
C ARG A 81 19.22 22.20 0.29
N GLN A 82 19.69 21.38 1.23
CA GLN A 82 21.04 20.83 1.25
C GLN A 82 21.15 19.51 0.47
N TYR A 83 20.02 18.91 0.10
CA TYR A 83 19.96 17.59 -0.52
C TYR A 83 19.38 17.70 -1.93
N VAL A 84 19.82 16.81 -2.82
CA VAL A 84 19.25 16.68 -4.15
C VAL A 84 17.86 16.04 -4.03
N ASN A 85 16.88 16.58 -4.75
CA ASN A 85 15.51 16.09 -4.67
C ASN A 85 15.39 14.61 -5.07
N ALA A 86 16.18 14.15 -6.06
CA ALA A 86 16.22 12.75 -6.48
C ALA A 86 16.72 11.83 -5.34
N ASP A 87 17.73 12.24 -4.58
CA ASP A 87 18.23 11.49 -3.43
C ASP A 87 17.18 11.38 -2.32
N LEU A 88 16.44 12.47 -2.07
CA LEU A 88 15.36 12.45 -1.08
C LEU A 88 14.19 11.57 -1.53
N ALA A 89 13.80 11.63 -2.81
CA ALA A 89 12.77 10.78 -3.38
C ALA A 89 13.20 9.30 -3.30
N TYR A 90 14.42 8.97 -3.75
CA TYR A 90 15.00 7.64 -3.62
C TYR A 90 14.92 7.16 -2.17
N SER A 91 15.45 7.95 -1.23
CA SER A 91 15.53 7.57 0.19
C SER A 91 14.16 7.38 0.83
N LEU A 92 13.18 8.25 0.51
CA LEU A 92 11.82 8.14 1.04
C LEU A 92 11.13 6.88 0.52
N LEU A 93 11.13 6.66 -0.81
CA LEU A 93 10.46 5.52 -1.42
C LEU A 93 11.15 4.22 -0.99
N HIS A 94 12.48 4.18 -0.98
CA HIS A 94 13.24 3.02 -0.53
C HIS A 94 12.89 2.66 0.93
N THR A 95 12.88 3.64 1.83
CA THR A 95 12.53 3.43 3.25
C THR A 95 11.08 2.99 3.41
N ALA A 96 10.13 3.70 2.79
CA ALA A 96 8.70 3.41 2.92
C ALA A 96 8.33 2.04 2.33
N PHE A 97 8.88 1.68 1.18
CA PHE A 97 8.59 0.40 0.53
C PHE A 97 9.30 -0.76 1.22
N ALA A 98 10.48 -0.56 1.81
CA ALA A 98 11.11 -1.57 2.65
C ALA A 98 10.24 -1.89 3.88
N MET A 99 9.69 -0.86 4.53
CA MET A 99 8.73 -1.04 5.65
C MET A 99 7.50 -1.84 5.23
N VAL A 100 6.89 -1.50 4.09
CA VAL A 100 5.71 -2.22 3.57
C VAL A 100 6.07 -3.66 3.19
N THR A 101 7.23 -3.88 2.55
CA THR A 101 7.71 -5.20 2.12
C THR A 101 8.01 -6.09 3.32
N GLU A 102 8.62 -5.56 4.38
CA GLU A 102 8.86 -6.29 5.62
C GLU A 102 7.56 -6.76 6.28
N VAL A 103 6.56 -5.89 6.39
CA VAL A 103 5.27 -6.27 6.98
C VAL A 103 4.54 -7.30 6.10
N ALA A 104 4.58 -7.13 4.78
CA ALA A 104 4.01 -8.08 3.83
C ALA A 104 4.68 -9.46 3.93
N GLU A 105 6.01 -9.48 4.07
CA GLU A 105 6.79 -10.70 4.28
C GLU A 105 6.40 -11.41 5.58
N ARG A 106 6.32 -10.66 6.70
CA ARG A 106 5.91 -11.23 7.99
C ARG A 106 4.52 -11.85 7.89
N ALA A 107 3.60 -11.22 7.16
CA ALA A 107 2.24 -11.73 6.95
C ALA A 107 2.24 -12.97 6.06
N LEU A 108 3.05 -12.99 5.00
CA LEU A 108 3.21 -14.14 4.12
C LEU A 108 3.68 -15.37 4.92
N ALA A 109 4.70 -15.20 5.75
CA ALA A 109 5.20 -16.26 6.62
C ALA A 109 4.16 -16.70 7.67
N HIS A 110 3.47 -15.75 8.30
CA HIS A 110 2.46 -16.05 9.33
C HIS A 110 1.24 -16.80 8.78
N THR A 111 0.84 -16.49 7.55
CA THR A 111 -0.36 -17.08 6.92
C THR A 111 -0.07 -18.34 6.11
N GLU A 112 1.20 -18.70 5.95
CA GLU A 112 1.68 -19.81 5.11
C GLU A 112 1.18 -19.73 3.65
N LYS A 113 0.78 -18.54 3.20
CA LYS A 113 0.40 -18.29 1.81
C LYS A 113 1.65 -18.15 0.96
N ASN A 114 1.50 -18.37 -0.34
CA ASN A 114 2.58 -18.29 -1.33
C ASN A 114 2.29 -17.28 -2.44
N GLU A 115 1.30 -16.41 -2.27
CA GLU A 115 0.90 -15.41 -3.26
C GLU A 115 0.66 -14.05 -2.59
N ILE A 116 1.18 -12.99 -3.20
CA ILE A 116 0.94 -11.59 -2.83
C ILE A 116 0.25 -10.89 -4.00
N LEU A 117 -0.81 -10.15 -3.70
CA LEU A 117 -1.48 -9.27 -4.66
C LEU A 117 -1.28 -7.82 -4.21
N LEU A 118 -0.59 -7.02 -5.03
CA LEU A 118 -0.47 -5.58 -4.82
C LEU A 118 -1.68 -4.87 -5.42
N THR A 119 -2.43 -4.11 -4.63
CA THR A 119 -3.60 -3.34 -5.08
C THR A 119 -3.54 -1.89 -4.58
N GLY A 120 -4.46 -1.05 -5.09
CA GLY A 120 -4.48 0.39 -4.81
C GLY A 120 -3.58 1.18 -5.76
N GLY A 121 -3.76 2.50 -5.80
CA GLY A 121 -3.04 3.37 -6.75
C GLY A 121 -1.52 3.30 -6.65
N VAL A 122 -0.98 3.04 -5.46
CA VAL A 122 0.47 2.92 -5.23
C VAL A 122 1.03 1.59 -5.77
N ALA A 123 0.19 0.59 -6.05
CA ALA A 123 0.62 -0.66 -6.68
C ALA A 123 1.20 -0.45 -8.08
N ALA A 124 0.93 0.68 -8.74
CA ALA A 124 1.53 1.05 -10.02
C ALA A 124 3.00 1.49 -9.92
N SER A 125 3.53 1.71 -8.71
CA SER A 125 4.93 2.07 -8.48
C SER A 125 5.86 0.92 -8.88
N ARG A 126 6.79 1.20 -9.80
CA ARG A 126 7.78 0.20 -10.24
C ARG A 126 8.77 -0.09 -9.13
N ALA A 127 9.11 0.90 -8.31
CA ALA A 127 10.01 0.72 -7.18
C ALA A 127 9.40 -0.22 -6.11
N LEU A 128 8.11 -0.09 -5.80
CA LEU A 128 7.42 -1.02 -4.90
C LEU A 128 7.32 -2.42 -5.51
N GLN A 129 6.93 -2.52 -6.78
CA GLN A 129 6.84 -3.81 -7.47
C GLN A 129 8.18 -4.55 -7.49
N GLN A 130 9.29 -3.85 -7.80
CA GLN A 130 10.61 -4.46 -7.82
C GLN A 130 10.98 -5.05 -6.45
N MET A 131 10.84 -4.25 -5.39
CA MET A 131 11.20 -4.68 -4.03
C MET A 131 10.33 -5.85 -3.53
N MET A 132 9.03 -5.81 -3.82
CA MET A 132 8.11 -6.87 -3.45
C MET A 132 8.34 -8.15 -4.27
N GLN A 133 8.70 -8.02 -5.56
CA GLN A 133 9.05 -9.15 -6.42
C GLN A 133 10.33 -9.84 -5.92
N GLU A 134 11.37 -9.09 -5.60
CA GLU A 134 12.61 -9.62 -5.00
C GLU A 134 12.33 -10.38 -3.70
N MET A 135 11.43 -9.85 -2.85
CA MET A 135 10.98 -10.53 -1.63
C MET A 135 10.24 -11.83 -1.95
N CYS A 136 9.31 -11.82 -2.91
CA CYS A 136 8.55 -13.01 -3.32
C CYS A 136 9.46 -14.10 -3.89
N ASP A 137 10.38 -13.75 -4.79
CA ASP A 137 11.29 -14.69 -5.45
C ASP A 137 12.16 -15.42 -4.44
N ALA A 138 12.70 -14.69 -3.45
CA ALA A 138 13.51 -15.26 -2.38
C ALA A 138 12.74 -16.22 -1.45
N ARG A 139 11.40 -16.21 -1.49
CA ARG A 139 10.51 -17.05 -0.67
C ARG A 139 9.73 -18.08 -1.50
N ASN A 140 10.04 -18.24 -2.78
CA ASN A 140 9.27 -19.06 -3.72
C ASN A 140 7.77 -18.71 -3.73
N ALA A 141 7.45 -17.44 -3.52
CA ALA A 141 6.11 -16.90 -3.60
C ALA A 141 5.89 -16.20 -4.95
N LYS A 142 4.63 -16.01 -5.33
CA LYS A 142 4.25 -15.28 -6.55
C LYS A 142 3.73 -13.90 -6.20
N MET A 143 4.08 -12.92 -7.01
CA MET A 143 3.48 -11.59 -6.95
C MET A 143 2.53 -11.37 -8.12
N PHE A 144 1.40 -10.75 -7.84
CA PHE A 144 0.44 -10.31 -8.84
C PHE A 144 0.18 -8.82 -8.67
N VAL A 145 0.00 -8.15 -9.80
CA VAL A 145 -0.42 -6.74 -9.85
C VAL A 145 -1.54 -6.66 -10.90
N PRO A 146 -2.73 -6.15 -10.54
CA PRO A 146 -3.79 -6.00 -11.51
C PRO A 146 -3.45 -4.84 -12.48
N PRO A 147 -4.06 -4.80 -13.68
CA PRO A 147 -3.85 -3.69 -14.61
C PRO A 147 -4.10 -2.34 -13.94
N ALA A 148 -3.32 -1.32 -14.28
CA ALA A 148 -3.39 0.00 -13.64
C ALA A 148 -4.81 0.60 -13.65
N SER A 149 -5.60 0.34 -14.69
CA SER A 149 -6.99 0.79 -14.82
C SER A 149 -7.95 0.23 -13.77
N VAL A 150 -7.62 -0.91 -13.16
CA VAL A 150 -8.42 -1.56 -12.11
C VAL A 150 -7.70 -1.61 -10.75
N ALA A 151 -6.45 -1.15 -10.68
CA ALA A 151 -5.68 -1.01 -9.44
C ALA A 151 -6.09 0.24 -8.65
N VAL A 152 -6.44 1.33 -9.34
CA VAL A 152 -7.01 2.55 -8.74
C VAL A 152 -8.49 2.37 -8.41
N ASP A 153 -9.04 3.23 -7.56
CA ASP A 153 -10.47 3.20 -7.23
C ASP A 153 -11.34 3.30 -8.49
N ASN A 154 -12.19 2.31 -8.71
CA ASN A 154 -13.02 2.20 -9.90
C ASN A 154 -14.36 1.53 -9.60
N ALA A 155 -15.39 1.82 -10.39
CA ALA A 155 -16.72 1.21 -10.20
C ALA A 155 -16.75 -0.28 -10.57
N ALA A 156 -15.82 -0.75 -11.42
CA ALA A 156 -15.82 -2.13 -11.89
C ALA A 156 -15.50 -3.12 -10.75
N MET A 157 -14.60 -2.78 -9.82
CA MET A 157 -14.31 -3.62 -8.65
C MET A 157 -15.52 -3.76 -7.72
N ILE A 158 -16.31 -2.69 -7.56
CA ILE A 158 -17.55 -2.71 -6.76
C ILE A 158 -18.63 -3.52 -7.46
N GLY A 159 -18.84 -3.30 -8.76
CA GLY A 159 -19.81 -4.07 -9.55
C GLY A 159 -19.47 -5.56 -9.62
N TRP A 160 -18.18 -5.90 -9.72
CA TRP A 160 -17.70 -7.27 -9.71
C TRP A 160 -17.94 -7.96 -8.37
N LEU A 161 -17.57 -7.31 -7.26
CA LEU A 161 -17.84 -7.85 -5.92
C LEU A 161 -19.34 -8.02 -5.68
N GLY A 162 -20.16 -7.03 -6.02
CA GLY A 162 -21.61 -7.12 -5.87
C GLY A 162 -22.24 -8.24 -6.70
N LEU A 163 -21.73 -8.50 -7.91
CA LEU A 163 -22.16 -9.64 -8.72
C LEU A 163 -21.79 -10.98 -8.07
N ILE A 164 -20.59 -11.08 -7.50
CA ILE A 164 -20.13 -12.28 -6.79
C ILE A 164 -21.00 -12.54 -5.55
N GLU A 165 -21.21 -11.51 -4.71
CA GLU A 165 -22.05 -11.59 -3.52
C GLU A 165 -23.49 -12.00 -3.86
N HIS A 166 -24.06 -11.39 -4.90
CA HIS A 166 -25.42 -11.71 -5.34
C HIS A 166 -25.55 -13.16 -5.81
N LYS A 167 -24.56 -13.67 -6.56
CA LYS A 167 -24.52 -15.07 -7.01
C LYS A 167 -24.37 -16.05 -5.85
N ALA A 168 -23.71 -15.65 -4.76
CA ALA A 168 -23.65 -16.41 -3.52
C ALA A 168 -24.93 -16.31 -2.66
N GLY A 169 -25.98 -15.67 -3.17
CA GLY A 169 -27.27 -15.55 -2.50
C GLY A 169 -27.35 -14.41 -1.48
N ILE A 170 -26.34 -13.54 -1.40
CA ILE A 170 -26.36 -12.36 -0.54
C ILE A 170 -27.30 -11.33 -1.17
N LYS A 171 -28.30 -10.91 -0.40
CA LYS A 171 -29.26 -9.88 -0.77
C LYS A 171 -29.43 -8.93 0.41
N GLN A 172 -29.51 -7.64 0.11
CA GLN A 172 -29.67 -6.58 1.11
C GLN A 172 -31.08 -5.99 0.99
N LYS A 173 -31.69 -5.64 2.12
CA LYS A 173 -32.88 -4.78 2.13
C LYS A 173 -32.44 -3.32 2.08
N LEU A 174 -33.35 -2.41 1.74
CA LEU A 174 -33.06 -0.98 1.71
C LEU A 174 -32.57 -0.44 3.07
N GLU A 175 -33.02 -1.02 4.18
CA GLU A 175 -32.57 -0.65 5.53
C GLU A 175 -31.10 -1.03 5.81
N ASP A 176 -30.56 -2.02 5.09
CA ASP A 176 -29.18 -2.51 5.21
C ASP A 176 -28.19 -1.69 4.36
N THR A 177 -28.66 -0.84 3.43
CA THR A 177 -27.81 -0.08 2.49
C THR A 177 -27.39 1.29 3.02
N LYS A 178 -27.38 1.48 4.34
CA LYS A 178 -26.87 2.72 4.95
C LYS A 178 -25.36 2.79 4.75
N ILE A 179 -24.84 4.00 4.57
CA ILE A 179 -23.38 4.19 4.49
C ILE A 179 -22.71 3.75 5.79
N LEU A 180 -21.57 3.07 5.67
CA LEU A 180 -20.76 2.60 6.79
C LEU A 180 -19.36 3.22 6.69
N PRO A 181 -19.14 4.46 7.16
CA PRO A 181 -17.87 5.17 6.98
C PRO A 181 -16.67 4.47 7.63
N MET A 182 -16.93 3.65 8.65
CA MET A 182 -15.92 2.92 9.43
C MET A 182 -16.08 1.40 9.28
N GLN A 183 -16.62 0.94 8.14
CA GLN A 183 -16.74 -0.50 7.89
C GLN A 183 -15.36 -1.14 7.96
N ARG A 184 -15.20 -2.12 8.84
CA ARG A 184 -13.94 -2.85 8.95
C ARG A 184 -13.91 -4.01 7.97
N THR A 185 -12.72 -4.31 7.45
CA THR A 185 -12.48 -5.44 6.54
C THR A 185 -12.94 -6.78 7.13
N ASP A 186 -12.79 -6.98 8.44
CA ASP A 186 -13.15 -8.22 9.14
C ASP A 186 -14.63 -8.31 9.54
N GLN A 187 -15.43 -7.26 9.34
CA GLN A 187 -16.87 -7.32 9.60
C GLN A 187 -17.62 -8.10 8.51
N VAL A 188 -17.08 -8.17 7.30
CA VAL A 188 -17.70 -8.85 6.16
C VAL A 188 -17.40 -10.34 6.21
N GLU A 189 -18.47 -11.14 6.26
CA GLU A 189 -18.38 -12.58 6.10
C GLU A 189 -18.36 -12.93 4.61
N VAL A 190 -17.31 -13.63 4.19
CA VAL A 190 -17.08 -14.00 2.80
C VAL A 190 -17.76 -15.35 2.54
N LYS A 191 -18.94 -15.31 1.90
CA LYS A 191 -19.76 -16.52 1.58
C LYS A 191 -19.57 -17.03 0.15
N TRP A 192 -18.61 -16.45 -0.56
CA TRP A 192 -18.36 -16.69 -1.99
C TRP A 192 -16.93 -17.17 -2.27
N ALA A 193 -16.17 -17.46 -1.20
CA ALA A 193 -14.82 -18.02 -1.29
C ALA A 193 -14.86 -19.49 -1.75
#